data_AF-A0A0U1DNL9-F1
#
_entry.id   AF-A0A0U1DNL9-F1
#
_cell.length_a   1.000
_cell.length_b   1.000
_cell.length_c   1.000
_cell.angle_alpha   90.00
_cell.angle_beta   90.00
_cell.angle_gamma   90.00
#
_symmetry.space_group_name_H-M   'P 1'
#
loop_
_entity.id
_entity.type
_entity.pdbx_description
1 polymer ?
#
loop_
_entity_poly.entity_id
_entity_poly.type
_entity_poly.pdbx_seq_one_letter_code
_entity_poly.pdbx_strand_id
1 'polypeptide(L)'
;MVVHGRSGNLDAYLLADKVFHQTLLEASGNEMFRALNDVVAEVLAGRTQHGLMPASPNPAAIELHDEVARAIRLRDEDAAERAMRAIIDEAATAVIEGDRPDA
;
A
#
# COMPACT_ATOMS: atom_id res chain seq x y z
N MET A 1 2.50 9.82 2.78
CA MET A 1 2.66 9.31 1.41
C MET A 1 3.40 10.30 0.50
N VAL A 2 2.84 11.46 0.14
CA VAL A 2 3.39 12.38 -0.89
C VAL A 2 4.81 12.91 -0.63
N VAL A 3 5.21 13.10 0.62
CA VAL A 3 6.54 13.66 0.98
C VAL A 3 7.69 12.68 0.68
N HIS A 4 7.46 11.37 0.78
CA HIS A 4 8.53 10.37 0.60
C HIS A 4 8.72 9.97 -0.87
N GLY A 5 7.65 10.00 -1.67
CA GLY A 5 7.72 9.71 -3.12
C GLY A 5 8.67 10.62 -3.90
N ARG A 6 8.87 11.87 -3.46
CA ARG A 6 9.76 12.84 -4.13
C ARG A 6 11.25 12.65 -3.83
N SER A 7 11.60 11.86 -2.81
CA SER A 7 13.00 11.66 -2.39
C SER A 7 13.60 10.34 -2.86
N GLY A 8 12.79 9.44 -3.46
CA GLY A 8 13.22 8.08 -3.81
C GLY A 8 13.55 7.19 -2.61
N ASN A 9 13.20 7.62 -1.39
CA ASN A 9 13.47 6.86 -0.17
C ASN A 9 12.40 5.78 0.03
N LEU A 10 12.73 4.56 -0.41
CA LEU A 10 11.85 3.40 -0.36
C LEU A 10 11.51 2.99 1.08
N ASP A 11 12.45 3.10 2.03
CA ASP A 11 12.21 2.77 3.44
C ASP A 11 11.18 3.71 4.08
N ALA A 12 11.30 5.01 3.79
CA ALA A 12 10.35 6.00 4.29
C ALA A 12 8.96 5.85 3.65
N TYR A 13 8.91 5.43 2.38
CA TYR A 13 7.66 5.06 1.73
C TYR A 13 7.03 3.83 2.39
N LEU A 14 7.80 2.75 2.57
CA LEU A 14 7.34 1.51 3.20
C LEU A 14 6.82 1.75 4.62
N LEU A 15 7.51 2.57 5.41
CA LEU A 15 7.03 2.94 6.74
C LEU A 15 5.68 3.66 6.67
N ALA A 16 5.54 4.62 5.75
CA ALA A 16 4.28 5.34 5.58
C ALA A 16 3.14 4.43 5.11
N ASP A 17 3.46 3.44 4.28
CA ASP A 17 2.52 2.45 3.76
C ASP A 17 1.99 1.52 4.86
N LYS A 18 2.92 0.98 5.68
CA LYS A 18 2.56 0.19 6.87
C LYS A 18 1.64 0.97 7.81
N VAL A 19 2.02 2.20 8.16
CA VAL A 19 1.24 3.05 9.06
C VAL A 19 -0.15 3.33 8.49
N PHE A 20 -0.26 3.58 7.18
CA PHE A 20 -1.53 3.81 6.52
C PHE A 20 -2.47 2.61 6.67
N HIS A 21 -2.02 1.41 6.29
CA HIS A 21 -2.84 0.21 6.36
C HIS A 21 -3.22 -0.18 7.79
N GLN A 22 -2.29 -0.07 8.74
CA GLN A 22 -2.56 -0.32 10.17
C GLN A 22 -3.65 0.63 10.69
N THR A 23 -3.57 1.92 10.34
CA THR A 23 -4.58 2.91 10.74
C THR A 23 -5.96 2.53 10.23
N LEU A 24 -6.09 2.07 8.98
CA LEU A 24 -7.37 1.66 8.41
C LEU A 24 -7.95 0.42 9.09
N LEU A 25 -7.11 -0.59 9.33
CA LEU A 25 -7.54 -1.83 10.00
C LEU A 25 -8.00 -1.54 11.44
N GLU A 26 -7.29 -0.67 12.16
CA GLU A 26 -7.67 -0.25 13.51
C GLU A 26 -8.97 0.56 13.53
N ALA A 27 -9.12 1.48 12.57
CA ALA A 27 -10.30 2.34 12.42
C ALA A 27 -11.57 1.59 12.02
N SER A 28 -11.44 0.37 11.47
CA SER A 28 -12.60 -0.48 11.14
C SER A 28 -13.44 -0.87 12.36
N GLY A 29 -12.87 -0.79 13.57
CA GLY A 29 -13.51 -1.25 14.80
C GLY A 29 -13.67 -2.77 14.90
N ASN A 30 -13.20 -3.53 13.90
CA ASN A 30 -13.25 -4.97 13.87
C ASN A 30 -11.95 -5.56 14.42
N GLU A 31 -12.03 -6.22 15.57
CA GLU A 31 -10.87 -6.81 16.25
C GLU A 31 -10.17 -7.88 15.42
N MET A 32 -10.92 -8.63 14.60
CA MET A 32 -10.34 -9.63 13.69
C MET A 32 -9.49 -8.98 12.61
N PHE A 33 -9.90 -7.83 12.07
CA PHE A 33 -9.10 -7.10 11.08
C PHE A 33 -7.87 -6.45 11.71
N ARG A 34 -7.99 -5.91 12.92
CA ARG A 34 -6.83 -5.39 13.66
C ARG A 34 -5.77 -6.46 13.91
N ALA A 35 -6.17 -7.70 14.19
CA ALA A 35 -5.25 -8.81 14.37
C ALA A 35 -4.40 -9.14 13.12
N LEU A 36 -4.78 -8.63 11.95
CA LEU A 36 -4.02 -8.81 10.70
C LEU A 36 -2.91 -7.76 10.51
N ASN A 37 -2.78 -6.76 11.39
CA ASN A 37 -1.81 -5.68 11.26
C ASN A 37 -0.38 -6.17 11.01
N ASP A 38 0.09 -7.13 11.83
CA ASP A 38 1.45 -7.64 11.73
C ASP A 38 1.66 -8.44 10.42
N VAL A 39 0.66 -9.24 10.04
CA VAL A 39 0.70 -10.01 8.79
C VAL A 39 0.80 -9.07 7.58
N VAL A 40 -0.01 -8.02 7.54
CA VAL A 40 0.03 -7.02 6.46
C VAL A 40 1.38 -6.29 6.45
N ALA A 41 1.90 -5.91 7.61
CA ALA A 41 3.19 -5.24 7.71
C ALA A 41 4.35 -6.11 7.18
N GLU A 42 4.32 -7.43 7.43
CA GLU A 42 5.32 -8.35 6.92
C GLU A 42 5.21 -8.57 5.41
N VAL A 43 3.99 -8.67 4.86
CA VAL A 43 3.78 -8.76 3.40
C VAL A 43 4.35 -7.52 2.69
N LEU A 44 4.08 -6.33 3.22
CA LEU A 44 4.62 -5.09 2.67
C LEU A 44 6.16 -5.05 2.77
N ALA A 45 6.72 -5.50 3.90
CA ALA A 45 8.18 -5.56 4.09
C ALA A 45 8.86 -6.52 3.12
N GLY A 46 8.31 -7.73 2.96
CA GLY A 46 8.85 -8.77 2.10
C GLY A 46 8.93 -8.30 0.64
N ARG A 47 7.91 -7.58 0.15
CA ARG A 47 7.91 -7.02 -1.21
C ARG A 47 9.07 -6.05 -1.44
N THR A 48 9.36 -5.19 -0.48
CA THR A 48 10.50 -4.26 -0.56
C THR A 48 11.83 -5.00 -0.46
N GLN A 49 11.98 -5.91 0.49
CA GLN A 49 13.24 -6.60 0.77
C GLN A 49 13.65 -7.58 -0.34
N HIS A 50 12.67 -8.20 -1.02
CA HIS A 50 12.92 -9.12 -2.13
C HIS A 50 13.05 -8.44 -3.49
N GLY A 51 13.10 -7.10 -3.55
CA GLY A 51 13.24 -6.38 -4.81
C GLY A 51 12.03 -6.48 -5.73
N LEU A 52 10.86 -6.88 -5.19
CA LEU A 52 9.59 -6.94 -5.91
C LEU A 52 8.92 -5.56 -6.03
N MET A 53 9.66 -4.51 -5.70
CA MET A 53 9.29 -3.12 -5.89
C MET A 53 10.31 -2.44 -6.82
N PRO A 54 9.86 -1.57 -7.74
CA PRO A 54 10.77 -0.73 -8.52
C PRO A 54 11.68 0.10 -7.60
N ALA A 55 12.86 0.50 -8.10
CA ALA A 55 13.85 1.27 -7.35
C ALA A 55 13.33 2.63 -6.80
N SER A 56 12.19 3.10 -7.30
CA SER A 56 11.45 4.25 -6.78
C SER A 56 9.98 3.89 -6.56
N PRO A 57 9.31 4.51 -5.56
CA PRO A 57 7.88 4.31 -5.35
C PRO A 57 7.07 4.66 -6.59
N ASN A 58 6.13 3.79 -6.98
CA ASN A 58 5.24 4.02 -8.10
C ASN A 58 4.36 5.26 -7.82
N PRO A 59 4.44 6.34 -8.62
CA PRO A 59 3.61 7.53 -8.43
C PRO A 59 2.11 7.22 -8.43
N ALA A 60 1.67 6.26 -9.25
CA ALA A 60 0.27 5.84 -9.31
C ALA A 60 -0.18 5.21 -7.98
N ALA A 61 0.68 4.41 -7.34
CA ALA A 61 0.38 3.83 -6.02
C ALA A 61 0.23 4.93 -4.95
N ILE A 62 1.06 5.98 -4.99
CA ILE A 62 0.95 7.12 -4.08
C ILE A 62 -0.38 7.87 -4.27
N GLU A 63 -0.81 8.05 -5.52
CA GLU A 63 -2.08 8.71 -5.85
C GLU A 63 -3.29 7.89 -5.37
N LEU A 64 -3.25 6.57 -5.52
CA LEU A 64 -4.29 5.66 -5.04
C LEU A 64 -4.46 5.73 -3.51
N HIS A 65 -3.35 5.83 -2.76
CA HIS A 65 -3.41 6.01 -1.31
C HIS A 65 -4.13 7.32 -0.90
N ASP A 66 -3.87 8.40 -1.63
CA ASP A 66 -4.56 9.67 -1.40
C ASP A 66 -6.05 9.58 -1.79
N GLU A 67 -6.37 8.84 -2.86
CA GLU A 67 -7.75 8.56 -3.25
C GLU A 67 -8.53 7.80 -2.18
N VAL A 68 -7.97 6.73 -1.62
CA VAL A 68 -8.57 6.00 -0.49
C VAL A 68 -8.83 6.94 0.68
N ALA A 69 -7.81 7.71 1.10
CA ALA A 69 -7.95 8.63 2.24
C ALA A 69 -9.05 9.69 2.00
N ARG A 70 -9.13 10.22 0.78
CA ARG A 70 -10.17 11.19 0.39
C ARG A 70 -11.55 10.55 0.37
N ALA A 71 -11.71 9.38 -0.23
CA ALA A 71 -12.98 8.66 -0.31
C ALA A 71 -13.53 8.33 1.08
N ILE A 72 -12.68 7.81 1.98
CA ILE A 72 -13.04 7.56 3.38
C ILE A 72 -13.48 8.84 4.09
N ARG A 73 -12.74 9.94 3.92
CA ARG A 73 -13.08 11.24 4.52
C ARG A 73 -14.42 11.78 4.01
N LEU A 74 -14.75 11.53 2.75
CA LEU A 74 -16.02 11.94 2.13
C LEU A 74 -17.16 10.93 2.37
N ARG A 75 -16.88 9.81 3.07
CA ARG A 75 -17.83 8.71 3.30
C ARG A 75 -18.34 8.06 2.01
N ASP A 76 -17.52 8.05 0.97
CA ASP A 76 -17.79 7.33 -0.28
C ASP A 76 -17.17 5.93 -0.19
N GLU A 77 -17.99 4.96 0.26
CA GLU A 77 -17.55 3.59 0.50
C GLU A 77 -17.16 2.86 -0.79
N ASP A 78 -17.90 3.07 -1.87
CA ASP A 78 -17.62 2.44 -3.15
C ASP A 78 -16.31 2.96 -3.76
N ALA A 79 -16.04 4.27 -3.66
CA ALA A 79 -14.77 4.82 -4.12
C ALA A 79 -13.59 4.34 -3.27
N ALA A 80 -13.77 4.25 -1.94
CA ALA A 80 -12.72 3.75 -1.05
C ALA A 80 -12.38 2.28 -1.36
N GLU A 81 -13.40 1.45 -1.58
CA GLU A 81 -13.23 0.04 -1.95
C GLU A 81 -12.52 -0.12 -3.29
N ARG A 82 -12.97 0.60 -4.34
CA ARG A 82 -12.35 0.55 -5.66
C ARG A 82 -10.89 0.99 -5.64
N ALA A 83 -10.59 2.09 -4.94
CA ALA A 83 -9.23 2.60 -4.84
C ALA A 83 -8.32 1.63 -4.06
N MET A 84 -8.82 1.02 -2.98
CA MET A 84 -8.07 0.00 -2.23
C MET A 84 -7.81 -1.25 -3.07
N ARG A 85 -8.80 -1.69 -3.87
CA ARG A 85 -8.65 -2.81 -4.79
C ARG A 85 -7.58 -2.53 -5.85
N ALA A 86 -7.55 -1.32 -6.40
CA ALA A 86 -6.52 -0.92 -7.36
C ALA A 86 -5.10 -0.96 -6.76
N ILE A 87 -4.93 -0.65 -5.47
CA ILE A 87 -3.64 -0.82 -4.76
C ILE A 87 -3.24 -2.30 -4.72
N ILE A 88 -4.18 -3.19 -4.42
CA ILE A 88 -3.93 -4.64 -4.37
C ILE A 88 -3.59 -5.20 -5.76
N ASP A 89 -4.29 -4.74 -6.81
CA ASP A 89 -4.06 -5.19 -8.18
C ASP A 89 -2.68 -4.71 -8.70
N GLU A 90 -2.29 -3.47 -8.41
CA GLU A 90 -0.95 -2.95 -8.69
C GLU A 90 0.11 -3.79 -7.98
N ALA A 91 -0.14 -4.08 -6.69
CA ALA A 91 0.76 -4.88 -5.89
C ALA A 91 0.95 -6.30 -6.41
N ALA A 92 -0.15 -6.96 -6.80
CA ALA A 92 -0.13 -8.30 -7.37
C ALA A 92 0.61 -8.32 -8.71
N THR A 93 0.40 -7.30 -9.55
CA THR A 93 1.08 -7.16 -10.84
C THR A 93 2.59 -7.01 -10.64
N ALA A 94 3.02 -6.15 -9.72
CA ALA A 94 4.44 -5.94 -9.42
C ALA A 94 5.14 -7.22 -8.92
N VAL A 95 4.45 -8.03 -8.10
CA VAL A 95 4.99 -9.32 -7.62
C VAL A 95 5.13 -10.32 -8.78
N ILE A 96 4.13 -10.39 -9.67
CA ILE A 96 4.16 -11.29 -10.85
C ILE A 96 5.26 -10.87 -11.84
N GLU A 97 5.44 -9.58 -12.04
CA GLU A 97 6.46 -9.06 -12.96
C GLU A 97 7.88 -9.17 -12.38
N GLY A 98 8.05 -9.00 -11.07
CA GLY A 98 9.34 -9.18 -10.39
C GLY A 98 9.83 -10.64 -10.28
N ASP A 99 8.94 -11.63 -10.43
CA ASP A 99 9.27 -13.07 -10.46
C ASP A 99 9.70 -13.56 -11.86
N ARG A 100 9.61 -12.71 -12.90
CA ARG A 100 10.08 -13.08 -14.24
C ARG A 100 11.62 -13.03 -14.31
N PRO A 101 12.32 -14.10 -14.75
CA PRO A 101 13.78 -14.17 -14.67
C PRO A 101 14.58 -13.17 -15.54
N ASP A 102 13.95 -12.39 -16.42
CA ASP A 102 14.64 -11.62 -17.47
C ASP A 102 13.95 -10.28 -17.83
N ALA A 103 13.79 -9.36 -16.88
CA ALA A 103 13.37 -7.97 -17.15
C ALA A 103 14.42 -6.94 -16.70
#